data_AF-A0AA39IMN8-F1
#
_entry.id   AF-A0AA39IMN8-F1
#
_cell.length_a   1.000
_cell.length_b   1.000
_cell.length_c   1.000
_cell.angle_alpha   90.00
_cell.angle_beta   90.00
_cell.angle_gamma   90.00
#
_symmetry.space_group_name_H-M   'P 1'
#
loop_
_entity.id
_entity.type
_entity.pdbx_description
1 polymer ?
#
loop_
_entity_poly.entity_id
_entity_poly.type
_entity_poly.pdbx_seq_one_letter_code
_entity_poly.pdbx_strand_id
1 'polypeptide(L)'
;MLKTVVVAELIFVIVLSAVTITLKAAIFRKKSITSTWNQCPALCLLLISNALLAVLGALFATQWLLFALGLIENIPENSLFLTVVGRLFMILQLFNHCSAVGLFAQRVYCLLYPAKIVTNFNYIILGILLIIFLCGSIMPIYSTITFTTPTGYPVPEGCFSFSCMKGYSSSVRLSLSAFSAAISTIVTVLGSYMVYLLYKRRKTRRSVLEKNKNNFASYVFVVRFIDQTIPFFADTILSASMNVYLGNYLGPYGVIGAATDYTIQTIVYYMIIRNHKRLTTVSTAT
;
A
#
# COMPACT_ATOMS: atom_id res chain seq x y z
N MET A 1 0.70 13.03 -22.70
CA MET A 1 0.58 13.73 -21.40
C MET A 1 1.57 14.89 -21.36
N LEU A 2 1.21 16.03 -20.77
CA LEU A 2 2.15 17.15 -20.59
C LEU A 2 3.27 16.74 -19.64
N LYS A 3 4.54 16.85 -20.08
CA LYS A 3 5.72 16.52 -19.26
C LYS A 3 5.72 17.25 -17.91
N THR A 4 5.23 18.50 -17.90
CA THR A 4 5.13 19.33 -16.69
C THR A 4 4.24 18.72 -15.61
N VAL A 5 3.12 18.09 -16.00
CA VAL A 5 2.19 17.43 -15.07
C VAL A 5 2.86 16.21 -14.44
N VAL A 6 3.50 15.36 -15.26
CA VAL A 6 4.24 14.18 -14.77
C VAL A 6 5.32 14.56 -13.78
N VAL A 7 6.11 15.60 -14.09
CA VAL A 7 7.17 16.09 -13.20
C VAL A 7 6.58 16.54 -11.87
N ALA A 8 5.47 17.29 -11.88
CA ALA A 8 4.80 17.73 -10.66
C ALA A 8 4.28 16.54 -9.82
N GLU A 9 3.69 15.54 -10.46
CA GLU A 9 3.22 14.31 -9.81
C GLU A 9 4.35 13.51 -9.15
N LEU A 10 5.48 13.36 -9.84
CA LEU A 10 6.65 12.66 -9.29
C LEU A 10 7.28 13.41 -8.11
N ILE A 11 7.37 14.75 -8.19
CA ILE A 11 7.81 15.58 -7.06
C ILE A 11 6.86 15.42 -5.87
N PHE A 12 5.55 15.41 -6.12
CA PHE A 12 4.56 15.19 -5.07
C PHE A 12 4.75 13.84 -4.36
N VAL A 13 4.99 12.76 -5.12
CA VAL A 13 5.30 11.45 -4.54
C VAL A 13 6.56 11.49 -3.67
N ILE A 14 7.64 12.15 -4.13
CA ILE A 14 8.88 12.29 -3.36
C ILE A 14 8.62 13.01 -2.03
N VAL A 15 7.84 14.10 -2.04
CA VAL A 15 7.49 14.85 -0.84
C VAL A 15 6.69 13.99 0.15
N LEU A 16 5.65 13.29 -0.33
CA LEU A 16 4.84 12.38 0.50
C LEU A 16 5.69 11.24 1.10
N SER A 17 6.57 10.63 0.30
CA SER A 17 7.54 9.64 0.76
C SER A 17 8.43 10.19 1.87
N ALA A 18 8.99 11.39 1.71
CA ALA A 18 9.86 12.03 2.70
C ALA A 18 9.12 12.32 4.02
N VAL A 19 7.89 12.84 3.93
CA VAL A 19 7.02 13.04 5.10
C VAL A 19 6.75 11.69 5.80
N THR A 20 6.49 10.63 5.04
CA THR A 20 6.26 9.30 5.63
C THR A 20 7.51 8.77 6.34
N ILE A 21 8.68 8.84 5.71
CA ILE A 21 9.94 8.35 6.28
C ILE A 21 10.28 9.09 7.58
N THR A 22 10.16 10.43 7.58
CA THR A 22 10.42 11.25 8.77
C THR A 22 9.45 10.94 9.91
N LEU A 23 8.15 10.80 9.62
CA LEU A 23 7.16 10.41 10.63
C LEU A 23 7.37 8.98 11.14
N LYS A 24 7.72 8.02 10.27
CA LYS A 24 8.05 6.64 10.69
C LYS A 24 9.26 6.61 11.62
N ALA A 25 10.31 7.37 11.30
CA ALA A 25 11.46 7.51 12.20
C ALA A 25 11.02 8.05 13.58
N ALA A 26 10.14 9.05 13.61
CA ALA A 26 9.59 9.58 14.86
C ALA A 26 8.68 8.57 15.60
N ILE A 27 7.93 7.74 14.88
CA ILE A 27 7.10 6.66 15.45
C ILE A 27 7.99 5.59 16.09
N PHE A 28 9.00 5.10 15.38
CA PHE A 28 9.88 4.02 15.87
C PHE A 28 10.78 4.47 17.02
N ARG A 29 11.15 5.75 17.09
CA ARG A 29 11.79 6.33 18.29
C ARG A 29 10.87 6.35 19.51
N LYS A 30 9.55 6.50 19.32
CA LYS A 30 8.58 6.56 20.43
C LYS A 30 8.10 5.18 20.88
N LYS A 31 8.05 4.20 19.97
CA LYS A 31 7.54 2.86 20.24
C LYS A 31 8.35 1.84 19.43
N SER A 32 8.93 0.87 20.12
CA SER A 32 9.72 -0.17 19.46
C SER A 32 8.86 -1.06 18.56
N ILE A 33 9.48 -1.56 17.50
CA ILE A 33 8.85 -2.50 16.56
C ILE A 33 8.42 -3.77 17.30
N THR A 34 9.27 -4.30 18.18
CA THR A 34 8.98 -5.48 19.01
C THR A 34 7.76 -5.27 19.90
N SER A 35 7.62 -4.09 20.53
CA SER A 35 6.42 -3.78 21.33
C SER A 35 5.15 -3.76 20.48
N THR A 36 5.23 -3.21 19.26
CA THR A 36 4.08 -3.16 18.34
C THR A 36 3.73 -4.55 17.82
N TRP A 37 4.74 -5.37 17.50
CA TRP A 37 4.59 -6.76 17.09
C TRP A 37 3.83 -7.58 18.14
N ASN A 38 4.27 -7.52 19.40
CA ASN A 38 3.65 -8.28 20.49
C ASN A 38 2.18 -7.87 20.75
N GLN A 39 1.81 -6.62 20.45
CA GLN A 39 0.44 -6.15 20.62
C GLN A 39 -0.48 -6.46 19.43
N CYS A 40 0.02 -6.26 18.21
CA CYS A 40 -0.75 -6.42 16.98
C CYS A 40 0.21 -6.65 15.80
N PRO A 41 0.55 -7.92 15.52
CA PRO A 41 1.49 -8.28 14.45
C PRO A 41 1.10 -7.71 13.09
N ALA A 42 -0.18 -7.78 12.72
CA ALA A 42 -0.67 -7.26 11.45
C ALA A 42 -0.48 -5.74 11.30
N LEU A 43 -0.70 -4.98 12.38
CA LEU A 43 -0.39 -3.54 12.40
C LEU A 43 1.11 -3.29 12.25
N CYS A 44 1.95 -4.09 12.90
CA CYS A 44 3.40 -3.99 12.77
C CYS A 44 3.84 -4.19 11.32
N LEU A 45 3.33 -5.23 10.65
CA LEU A 45 3.61 -5.50 9.23
C LEU A 45 3.11 -4.36 8.32
N LEU A 46 1.92 -3.82 8.58
CA LEU A 46 1.42 -2.66 7.85
C LEU A 46 2.35 -1.44 8.03
N LEU A 47 2.83 -1.20 9.25
CA LEU A 47 3.72 -0.06 9.51
C LEU A 47 5.09 -0.21 8.84
N ILE A 48 5.65 -1.42 8.84
CA ILE A 48 6.92 -1.76 8.18
C ILE A 48 6.76 -1.64 6.67
N SER A 49 5.70 -2.23 6.10
CA SER A 49 5.43 -2.16 4.66
C SER A 49 5.21 -0.73 4.18
N ASN A 50 4.51 0.14 4.93
CA ASN A 50 4.40 1.57 4.61
C ASN A 50 5.77 2.26 4.58
N ALA A 51 6.69 1.92 5.49
CA ALA A 51 8.02 2.50 5.51
C ALA A 51 8.84 2.07 4.28
N LEU A 52 8.80 0.79 3.94
CA LEU A 52 9.47 0.25 2.77
C LEU A 52 8.88 0.80 1.46
N LEU A 53 7.55 0.93 1.38
CA LEU A 53 6.86 1.55 0.25
C LEU A 53 7.21 3.03 0.09
N ALA A 54 7.38 3.78 1.17
CA ALA A 54 7.82 5.17 1.09
C ALA A 54 9.24 5.28 0.51
N VAL A 55 10.15 4.41 0.94
CA VAL A 55 11.53 4.35 0.40
C VAL A 55 11.52 3.96 -1.08
N LEU A 56 10.86 2.86 -1.45
CA LEU A 56 10.77 2.44 -2.85
C LEU A 56 10.00 3.45 -3.72
N GLY A 57 8.97 4.10 -3.17
CA GLY A 57 8.22 5.15 -3.86
C GLY A 57 9.08 6.38 -4.16
N ALA A 58 9.95 6.79 -3.22
CA ALA A 58 10.89 7.87 -3.46
C ALA A 58 11.93 7.48 -4.53
N LEU A 59 12.46 6.26 -4.46
CA LEU A 59 13.41 5.75 -5.46
C LEU A 59 12.78 5.67 -6.84
N PHE A 60 11.58 5.07 -6.94
CA PHE A 60 10.80 4.99 -8.17
C PHE A 60 10.54 6.38 -8.75
N ALA A 61 10.02 7.30 -7.94
CA ALA A 61 9.70 8.65 -8.40
C ALA A 61 10.94 9.43 -8.83
N THR A 62 12.07 9.28 -8.13
CA THR A 62 13.34 9.90 -8.49
C THR A 62 13.87 9.34 -9.82
N GLN A 63 13.84 8.03 -10.02
CA GLN A 63 14.27 7.42 -11.29
C GLN A 63 13.43 7.92 -12.47
N TRP A 64 12.10 7.90 -12.33
CA TRP A 64 11.19 8.39 -13.37
C TRP A 64 11.32 9.91 -13.59
N LEU A 65 11.68 10.67 -12.57
CA LEU A 65 11.93 12.11 -12.69
C LEU A 65 13.22 12.36 -13.49
N LEU A 66 14.31 11.65 -13.17
CA LEU A 66 15.56 11.73 -13.94
C LEU A 66 15.34 11.32 -15.40
N PHE A 67 14.54 10.27 -15.64
CA PHE A 67 14.12 9.87 -16.98
C PHE A 67 13.30 10.94 -17.70
N ALA A 68 12.30 11.53 -17.03
CA ALA A 68 11.46 12.57 -17.60
C ALA A 68 12.21 13.86 -17.96
N LEU A 69 13.27 14.18 -17.20
CA LEU A 69 14.18 15.30 -17.45
C LEU A 69 15.22 15.00 -18.56
N GLY A 70 15.26 13.78 -19.09
CA GLY A 70 16.24 13.38 -20.10
C GLY A 70 17.66 13.16 -19.54
N LEU A 71 17.80 13.04 -18.22
CA LEU A 71 19.09 12.73 -17.57
C LEU A 71 19.43 11.23 -17.66
N ILE A 72 18.42 10.38 -17.84
CA ILE A 72 18.57 8.96 -18.16
C ILE A 72 18.17 8.77 -19.62
N GLU A 73 19.10 8.34 -20.45
CA GLU A 73 18.84 8.07 -21.86
C GLU A 73 17.83 6.94 -22.03
N ASN A 74 16.93 7.07 -23.02
CA ASN A 74 15.91 6.08 -23.34
C ASN A 74 16.48 4.93 -24.19
N ILE A 75 17.48 4.25 -23.65
CA ILE A 75 18.09 3.06 -24.23
C ILE A 75 17.59 1.79 -23.53
N PRO A 76 17.59 0.63 -24.21
CA PRO A 76 17.06 -0.61 -23.63
C PRO A 76 17.74 -1.03 -22.33
N GLU A 77 19.04 -0.76 -22.14
CA GLU A 77 19.74 -1.10 -20.89
C GLU A 77 19.15 -0.35 -19.68
N ASN A 78 18.80 0.92 -19.84
CA ASN A 78 18.21 1.74 -18.79
C ASN A 78 16.76 1.35 -18.48
N SER A 79 16.06 0.72 -19.44
CA SER A 79 14.70 0.21 -19.23
C SER A 79 14.66 -0.87 -18.15
N LEU A 80 15.71 -1.70 -18.01
CA LEU A 80 15.81 -2.71 -16.96
C LEU A 80 15.86 -2.04 -15.58
N PHE A 81 16.66 -0.99 -15.43
CA PHE A 81 16.81 -0.24 -14.18
C PHE A 81 15.48 0.37 -13.70
N LEU A 82 14.72 0.98 -14.60
CA LEU A 82 13.37 1.50 -14.31
C LEU A 82 12.39 0.37 -13.96
N THR A 83 12.50 -0.75 -14.66
CA THR A 83 11.62 -1.91 -14.51
C THR A 83 11.79 -2.57 -13.14
N VAL A 84 13.04 -2.76 -12.68
CA VAL A 84 13.34 -3.49 -11.43
C VAL A 84 12.72 -2.79 -10.22
N VAL A 85 12.88 -1.48 -10.11
CA VAL A 85 12.34 -0.72 -8.96
C VAL A 85 10.82 -0.68 -9.01
N GLY A 86 10.21 -0.49 -10.20
CA GLY A 86 8.76 -0.59 -10.36
C GLY A 86 8.21 -1.95 -9.93
N ARG A 87 8.89 -3.04 -10.26
CA ARG A 87 8.51 -4.39 -9.83
C ARG A 87 8.61 -4.59 -8.32
N LEU A 88 9.72 -4.17 -7.72
CA LEU A 88 9.90 -4.23 -6.27
C LEU A 88 8.81 -3.42 -5.54
N PHE A 89 8.46 -2.25 -6.08
CA PHE A 89 7.37 -1.44 -5.56
C PHE A 89 6.03 -2.19 -5.61
N MET A 90 5.68 -2.80 -6.76
CA MET A 90 4.44 -3.59 -6.90
C MET A 90 4.40 -4.79 -5.93
N ILE A 91 5.52 -5.49 -5.75
CA ILE A 91 5.61 -6.62 -4.80
C ILE A 91 5.40 -6.12 -3.36
N LEU A 92 6.04 -5.01 -2.96
CA LEU A 92 5.81 -4.44 -1.64
C LEU A 92 4.40 -3.88 -1.47
N GLN A 93 3.78 -3.37 -2.53
CA GLN A 93 2.40 -2.94 -2.51
C GLN A 93 1.49 -4.13 -2.24
N LEU A 94 1.76 -5.27 -2.89
CA LEU A 94 1.06 -6.51 -2.62
C LEU A 94 1.20 -6.97 -1.17
N PHE A 95 2.42 -6.94 -0.64
CA PHE A 95 2.68 -7.24 0.77
C PHE A 95 1.91 -6.32 1.72
N ASN A 96 1.80 -5.04 1.37
CA ASN A 96 1.03 -4.06 2.11
C ASN A 96 -0.47 -4.35 2.07
N HIS A 97 -1.02 -4.78 0.92
CA HIS A 97 -2.41 -5.22 0.82
C HIS A 97 -2.68 -6.44 1.69
N CYS A 98 -1.81 -7.46 1.67
CA CYS A 98 -1.91 -8.61 2.56
C CYS A 98 -1.87 -8.19 4.03
N SER A 99 -1.00 -7.26 4.40
CA SER A 99 -0.91 -6.72 5.77
C SER A 99 -2.21 -6.02 6.19
N ALA A 100 -2.86 -5.28 5.28
CA ALA A 100 -4.15 -4.65 5.51
C ALA A 100 -5.28 -5.69 5.70
N VAL A 101 -5.31 -6.76 4.89
CA VAL A 101 -6.23 -7.90 5.09
C VAL A 101 -6.06 -8.48 6.49
N GLY A 102 -4.81 -8.72 6.91
CA GLY A 102 -4.52 -9.23 8.26
C GLY A 102 -5.00 -8.30 9.36
N LEU A 103 -4.83 -6.98 9.18
CA LEU A 103 -5.31 -5.98 10.14
C LEU A 103 -6.84 -6.03 10.26
N PHE A 104 -7.57 -6.07 9.14
CA PHE A 104 -9.02 -6.12 9.14
C PHE A 104 -9.55 -7.45 9.69
N ALA A 105 -8.96 -8.58 9.29
CA ALA A 105 -9.33 -9.89 9.81
C ALA A 105 -9.13 -9.98 11.32
N GLN A 106 -7.99 -9.51 11.84
CA GLN A 106 -7.74 -9.43 13.29
C GLN A 106 -8.80 -8.58 13.99
N ARG A 107 -9.16 -7.42 13.43
CA ARG A 107 -10.17 -6.53 14.02
C ARG A 107 -11.55 -7.16 14.02
N VAL A 108 -11.96 -7.76 12.91
CA VAL A 108 -13.22 -8.51 12.81
C VAL A 108 -13.25 -9.62 13.87
N TYR A 109 -12.17 -10.38 14.02
CA TYR A 109 -12.07 -11.44 15.04
C TYR A 109 -12.22 -10.90 16.46
N CYS A 110 -11.46 -9.86 16.83
CA CYS A 110 -11.55 -9.23 18.16
C CYS A 110 -12.95 -8.65 18.41
N LEU A 111 -13.61 -8.13 17.36
CA LEU A 111 -14.98 -7.65 17.45
C LEU A 111 -15.94 -8.80 17.65
N LEU A 112 -15.82 -9.92 16.94
CA LEU A 112 -16.75 -11.04 17.10
C LEU A 112 -16.55 -11.77 18.43
N TYR A 113 -15.31 -12.03 18.82
CA TYR A 113 -14.92 -12.90 19.94
C TYR A 113 -14.04 -12.16 20.97
N PRO A 114 -14.58 -11.24 21.78
CA PRO A 114 -13.79 -10.42 22.70
C PRO A 114 -13.11 -11.22 23.82
N ALA A 115 -13.63 -12.41 24.17
CA ALA A 115 -13.10 -13.25 25.25
C ALA A 115 -12.03 -14.27 24.78
N LYS A 116 -11.80 -14.41 23.47
CA LYS A 116 -10.86 -15.41 22.93
C LYS A 116 -9.45 -14.85 22.82
N ILE A 117 -8.46 -15.73 23.02
CA ILE A 117 -7.04 -15.40 22.88
C ILE A 117 -6.73 -15.14 21.39
N VAL A 118 -6.26 -13.94 21.07
CA VAL A 118 -6.06 -13.46 19.69
C VAL A 118 -4.75 -13.97 19.06
N THR A 119 -3.80 -14.44 19.86
CA THR A 119 -2.45 -14.82 19.39
C THR A 119 -2.49 -15.95 18.36
N ASN A 120 -3.22 -17.03 18.64
CA ASN A 120 -3.31 -18.18 17.74
C ASN A 120 -3.95 -17.80 16.39
N PHE A 121 -5.01 -16.99 16.44
CA PHE A 121 -5.66 -16.47 15.23
C PHE A 121 -4.68 -15.62 14.38
N ASN A 122 -3.90 -14.75 15.03
CA ASN A 122 -2.93 -13.92 14.33
C ASN A 122 -1.88 -14.77 13.61
N TYR A 123 -1.31 -15.80 14.25
CA TYR A 123 -0.30 -16.65 13.60
C TYR A 123 -0.87 -17.43 12.41
N ILE A 124 -2.10 -17.95 12.53
CA ILE A 124 -2.78 -18.63 11.42
C ILE A 124 -3.02 -17.67 10.24
N ILE A 125 -3.58 -16.49 10.51
CA ILE A 125 -3.82 -15.46 9.48
C ILE A 125 -2.51 -15.03 8.82
N LEU A 126 -1.45 -14.81 9.60
CA LEU A 126 -0.13 -14.45 9.07
C LEU A 126 0.44 -15.54 8.16
N GLY A 127 0.29 -16.81 8.53
CA GLY A 127 0.70 -17.95 7.69
C GLY A 127 -0.04 -17.96 6.35
N ILE A 128 -1.38 -17.81 6.37
CA ILE A 128 -2.20 -17.74 5.15
C ILE A 128 -1.78 -16.56 4.28
N LEU A 129 -1.62 -15.38 4.86
CA LEU A 129 -1.23 -14.17 4.13
C LEU A 129 0.18 -14.26 3.55
N LEU A 130 1.11 -14.91 4.25
CA LEU A 130 2.45 -15.18 3.75
C LEU A 130 2.39 -16.09 2.52
N ILE A 131 1.60 -17.16 2.54
CA ILE A 131 1.41 -18.05 1.39
C ILE A 131 0.81 -17.27 0.21
N ILE A 132 -0.25 -16.50 0.45
CA ILE A 132 -0.89 -15.65 -0.59
C ILE A 132 0.14 -14.68 -1.19
N PHE A 133 0.94 -14.01 -0.34
CA PHE A 133 1.98 -13.10 -0.79
C PHE A 133 3.08 -13.82 -1.60
N LEU A 134 3.55 -14.99 -1.16
CA LEU A 134 4.55 -15.77 -1.90
C LEU A 134 4.00 -16.22 -3.26
N CYS A 135 2.78 -16.75 -3.33
CA CYS A 135 2.14 -17.11 -4.59
C CYS A 135 2.00 -15.90 -5.52
N GLY A 136 1.51 -14.77 -5.00
CA GLY A 136 1.30 -13.55 -5.77
C GLY A 136 2.58 -12.83 -6.19
N SER A 137 3.71 -13.05 -5.53
CA SER A 137 5.00 -12.44 -5.88
C SER A 137 5.84 -13.34 -6.79
N ILE A 138 5.81 -14.66 -6.59
CA ILE A 138 6.56 -15.62 -7.41
C ILE A 138 6.04 -15.65 -8.84
N MET A 139 4.73 -15.67 -9.07
CA MET A 139 4.18 -15.78 -10.44
C MET A 139 4.63 -14.63 -11.36
N PRO A 140 4.52 -13.34 -10.98
CA PRO A 140 5.02 -12.24 -11.81
C PRO A 140 6.53 -12.27 -12.00
N ILE A 141 7.31 -12.61 -10.96
CA ILE A 141 8.77 -12.72 -11.07
C ILE A 141 9.15 -13.83 -12.06
N TYR A 142 8.54 -15.01 -11.93
CA TYR A 142 8.79 -16.14 -12.80
C TYR A 142 8.48 -15.79 -14.26
N SER A 143 7.28 -15.26 -14.53
CA SER A 143 6.91 -14.85 -15.89
C SER A 143 7.84 -13.78 -16.46
N THR A 144 8.40 -12.93 -15.61
CA THR A 144 9.37 -11.94 -16.06
C THR A 144 10.66 -12.59 -16.52
N ILE A 145 11.21 -13.50 -15.72
CA ILE A 145 12.44 -14.20 -16.04
C ILE A 145 12.28 -15.00 -17.33
N THR A 146 11.10 -15.59 -17.56
CA THR A 146 10.85 -16.42 -18.76
C THR A 146 10.53 -15.63 -20.02
N PHE A 147 9.82 -14.50 -19.91
CA PHE A 147 9.32 -13.77 -21.08
C PHE A 147 10.06 -12.47 -21.39
N THR A 148 10.92 -11.97 -20.49
CA THR A 148 11.67 -10.73 -20.74
C THR A 148 12.90 -11.06 -21.56
N THR A 149 12.95 -10.56 -22.80
CA THR A 149 14.17 -10.62 -23.60
C THR A 149 15.25 -9.75 -22.94
N PRO A 150 16.51 -10.22 -22.85
CA PRO A 150 17.59 -9.46 -22.23
C PRO A 150 17.87 -8.14 -22.95
N THR A 151 17.44 -8.00 -24.20
CA THR A 151 17.66 -6.81 -25.02
C THR A 151 16.70 -5.65 -24.74
N GLY A 152 15.71 -5.81 -23.86
CA GLY A 152 14.78 -4.73 -23.47
C GLY A 152 14.04 -4.06 -24.64
N TYR A 153 13.22 -3.06 -24.33
CA TYR A 153 12.68 -2.14 -25.35
C TYR A 153 12.72 -0.73 -24.77
N PRO A 154 13.02 0.30 -25.58
CA PRO A 154 12.91 1.68 -25.13
C PRO A 154 11.47 1.98 -24.70
N VAL A 155 11.32 2.87 -23.73
CA VAL A 155 9.99 3.32 -23.27
C VAL A 155 9.34 4.11 -24.40
N PRO A 156 8.07 3.84 -24.76
CA PRO A 156 7.37 4.62 -25.79
C PRO A 156 7.38 6.11 -25.48
N GLU A 157 7.68 6.93 -26.49
CA GLU A 157 7.70 8.38 -26.32
C GLU A 157 6.34 8.91 -25.81
N GLY A 158 6.40 9.82 -24.84
CA GLY A 158 5.21 10.42 -24.26
C GLY A 158 4.49 9.57 -23.20
N CYS A 159 4.98 8.36 -22.88
CA CYS A 159 4.49 7.61 -21.73
C CYS A 159 5.46 7.59 -20.55
N PHE A 160 4.98 8.06 -19.41
CA PHE A 160 5.72 8.15 -18.14
C PHE A 160 5.11 7.27 -17.04
N SER A 161 4.47 6.17 -17.45
CA SER A 161 3.84 5.21 -16.54
C SER A 161 4.50 3.85 -16.69
N PHE A 162 4.67 3.16 -15.56
CA PHE A 162 5.19 1.80 -15.53
C PHE A 162 4.36 0.83 -16.40
N SER A 163 3.06 1.08 -16.54
CA SER A 163 2.16 0.29 -17.38
C SER A 163 2.47 0.33 -18.88
N CYS A 164 3.28 1.28 -19.34
CA CYS A 164 3.66 1.41 -20.76
C CYS A 164 4.91 0.62 -21.15
N MET A 165 5.60 0.00 -20.20
CA MET A 165 6.82 -0.75 -20.51
C MET A 165 6.44 -2.07 -21.22
N LYS A 166 6.93 -2.28 -22.45
CA LYS A 166 6.63 -3.47 -23.28
C LYS A 166 7.06 -4.81 -22.67
N GLY A 167 7.94 -4.81 -21.66
CA GLY A 167 8.34 -5.99 -20.89
C GLY A 167 7.21 -6.60 -20.03
N TYR A 168 6.01 -6.04 -20.07
CA TYR A 168 4.79 -6.62 -19.52
C TYR A 168 4.06 -7.43 -20.59
N SER A 169 4.25 -8.75 -20.61
CA SER A 169 3.35 -9.60 -21.40
C SER A 169 1.91 -9.41 -20.89
N SER A 170 0.96 -9.42 -21.82
CA SER A 170 -0.47 -9.24 -21.49
C SER A 170 -0.95 -10.24 -20.43
N SER A 171 -0.37 -11.45 -20.40
CA SER A 171 -0.64 -12.48 -19.40
C SER A 171 -0.20 -12.08 -17.99
N VAL A 172 1.00 -11.50 -17.84
CA VAL A 172 1.49 -11.02 -16.53
C VAL A 172 0.65 -9.86 -16.03
N ARG A 173 0.30 -8.92 -16.93
CA ARG A 173 -0.58 -7.80 -16.58
C ARG A 173 -1.94 -8.28 -16.10
N LEU A 174 -2.54 -9.23 -16.82
CA LEU A 174 -3.83 -9.80 -16.47
C LEU A 174 -3.77 -10.55 -15.13
N SER A 175 -2.74 -11.36 -14.93
CA SER A 175 -2.54 -12.11 -13.68
C SER A 175 -2.35 -11.20 -12.47
N LEU A 176 -1.49 -10.19 -12.58
CA LEU A 176 -1.24 -9.24 -11.50
C LEU A 176 -2.47 -8.36 -11.22
N SER A 177 -3.16 -7.91 -12.27
CA SER A 177 -4.41 -7.14 -12.14
C SER A 177 -5.51 -7.97 -11.48
N ALA A 178 -5.71 -9.22 -11.92
CA ALA A 178 -6.68 -10.13 -11.32
C ALA A 178 -6.37 -10.41 -9.84
N PHE A 179 -5.09 -10.61 -9.51
CA PHE A 179 -4.67 -10.83 -8.12
C PHE A 179 -4.88 -9.59 -7.25
N SER A 180 -4.51 -8.40 -7.75
CA SER A 180 -4.76 -7.12 -7.09
C SER A 180 -6.27 -6.87 -6.88
N ALA A 181 -7.09 -7.16 -7.89
CA ALA A 181 -8.55 -7.08 -7.83
C ALA A 181 -9.13 -8.01 -6.75
N ALA A 182 -8.68 -9.26 -6.71
CA ALA A 182 -9.13 -10.24 -5.75
C ALA A 182 -8.81 -9.80 -4.32
N ILE A 183 -7.57 -9.37 -4.05
CA ILE A 183 -7.18 -8.88 -2.71
C ILE A 183 -7.92 -7.59 -2.35
N SER A 184 -8.05 -6.65 -3.29
CA SER A 184 -8.79 -5.40 -3.06
C SER A 184 -10.26 -5.67 -2.73
N THR A 185 -10.86 -6.68 -3.37
CA THR A 185 -12.22 -7.14 -3.06
C THR A 185 -12.28 -7.71 -1.64
N ILE A 186 -11.34 -8.57 -1.25
CA ILE A 186 -11.26 -9.13 0.11
C ILE A 186 -11.09 -8.03 1.16
N VAL A 187 -10.19 -7.07 0.92
CA VAL A 187 -9.99 -5.89 1.78
C VAL A 187 -11.30 -5.10 1.91
N THR A 188 -12.01 -4.89 0.80
CA THR A 188 -13.26 -4.13 0.77
C THR A 188 -14.36 -4.82 1.55
N VAL A 189 -14.53 -6.14 1.36
CA VAL A 189 -15.52 -6.95 2.08
C VAL A 189 -15.22 -6.98 3.58
N LEU A 190 -13.97 -7.28 3.96
CA LEU A 190 -13.57 -7.33 5.38
C LEU A 190 -13.64 -5.97 6.06
N GLY A 191 -13.20 -4.92 5.38
CA GLY A 191 -13.25 -3.55 5.87
C GLY A 191 -14.69 -3.06 6.07
N SER A 192 -15.57 -3.33 5.09
CA SER A 192 -17.00 -3.03 5.20
C SER A 192 -17.66 -3.79 6.33
N TYR A 193 -17.36 -5.09 6.47
CA TYR A 193 -17.87 -5.92 7.56
C TYR A 193 -17.37 -5.45 8.93
N MET A 194 -16.11 -5.04 9.04
CA MET A 194 -15.55 -4.42 10.25
C MET A 194 -16.32 -3.15 10.60
N VAL A 195 -16.52 -2.23 9.65
CA VAL A 195 -17.27 -0.97 9.88
C VAL A 195 -18.70 -1.27 10.33
N TYR A 196 -19.37 -2.24 9.70
CA TYR A 196 -20.69 -2.69 10.11
C TYR A 196 -20.70 -3.21 11.56
N LEU A 197 -19.74 -4.05 11.95
CA LEU A 197 -19.63 -4.55 13.33
C LEU A 197 -19.32 -3.43 14.33
N LEU A 198 -18.51 -2.44 13.95
CA LEU A 198 -18.24 -1.26 14.78
C LEU A 198 -19.50 -0.42 15.00
N TYR A 199 -20.29 -0.21 13.94
CA TYR A 199 -21.57 0.49 14.04
C TYR A 199 -22.54 -0.27 14.93
N LYS A 200 -22.73 -1.58 14.70
CA LYS A 200 -23.64 -2.44 15.48
C LYS A 200 -23.28 -2.47 16.97
N ARG A 201 -21.98 -2.45 17.30
CA ARG A 201 -21.49 -2.53 18.69
C ARG A 201 -21.12 -1.17 19.30
N ARG A 202 -21.58 -0.05 18.72
CA ARG A 202 -21.29 1.31 19.21
C ARG A 202 -21.86 1.58 20.61
N LYS A 203 -22.97 0.92 20.98
CA LYS A 203 -23.64 1.11 22.28
C LYS A 203 -22.90 0.46 23.47
N THR A 204 -22.00 -0.50 23.21
CA THR A 204 -21.25 -1.16 24.28
C THR A 204 -20.15 -0.23 24.80
N ARG A 205 -20.06 -0.03 26.13
CA ARG A 205 -18.95 0.72 26.75
C ARG A 205 -17.63 0.02 26.44
N ARG A 206 -16.77 0.66 25.63
CA ARG A 206 -15.41 0.19 25.32
C ARG A 206 -14.38 1.10 25.96
N SER A 207 -13.21 0.55 26.26
CA SER A 207 -12.07 1.35 26.70
C SER A 207 -11.67 2.36 25.62
N VAL A 208 -11.14 3.51 26.05
CA VAL A 208 -10.66 4.59 25.14
C VAL A 208 -9.60 4.06 24.19
N LEU A 209 -8.73 3.17 24.67
CA LEU A 209 -7.68 2.53 23.86
C LEU A 209 -8.27 1.68 22.72
N GLU A 210 -9.29 0.86 22.99
CA GLU A 210 -9.95 0.07 21.96
C GLU A 210 -10.71 0.95 20.96
N LYS A 211 -11.30 2.06 21.42
CA LYS A 211 -11.92 3.04 20.53
C LYS A 211 -10.89 3.64 19.55
N ASN A 212 -9.71 4.04 20.03
CA ASN A 212 -8.65 4.59 19.19
C ASN A 212 -8.15 3.57 18.16
N LYS A 213 -7.96 2.32 18.55
CA LYS A 213 -7.56 1.24 17.65
C LYS A 213 -8.60 0.97 16.55
N ASN A 214 -9.87 0.98 16.90
CA ASN A 214 -10.97 0.78 15.95
C ASN A 214 -11.10 1.96 14.99
N ASN A 215 -11.00 3.19 15.50
CA ASN A 215 -10.98 4.39 14.68
C ASN A 215 -9.82 4.35 13.68
N PHE A 216 -8.61 3.97 14.12
CA PHE A 216 -7.47 3.80 13.21
C PHE A 216 -7.77 2.83 12.07
N ALA A 217 -8.31 1.65 12.38
CA ALA A 217 -8.64 0.67 11.36
C ALA A 217 -9.71 1.20 10.38
N SER A 218 -10.73 1.91 10.88
CA SER A 218 -11.71 2.57 10.02
C SER A 218 -11.08 3.64 9.10
N TYR A 219 -10.13 4.43 9.61
CA TYR A 219 -9.40 5.40 8.77
C TYR A 219 -8.57 4.70 7.70
N VAL A 220 -7.82 3.65 8.05
CA VAL A 220 -7.05 2.85 7.10
C VAL A 220 -7.96 2.31 6.00
N PHE A 221 -9.15 1.81 6.36
CA PHE A 221 -10.12 1.32 5.37
C PHE A 221 -10.60 2.41 4.43
N VAL A 222 -11.05 3.56 4.96
CA VAL A 222 -11.62 4.65 4.15
C VAL A 222 -10.59 5.23 3.19
N VAL A 223 -9.39 5.53 3.68
CA VAL A 223 -8.30 6.09 2.86
C VAL A 223 -7.96 5.11 1.74
N ARG A 224 -7.76 3.84 2.08
CA ARG A 224 -7.41 2.81 1.09
C ARG A 224 -8.51 2.57 0.07
N PHE A 225 -9.77 2.62 0.49
CA PHE A 225 -10.90 2.50 -0.41
C PHE A 225 -10.93 3.65 -1.43
N ILE A 226 -10.69 4.89 -0.98
CA ILE A 226 -10.68 6.08 -1.83
C ILE A 226 -9.45 6.11 -2.75
N ASP A 227 -8.26 5.86 -2.21
CA ASP A 227 -6.99 6.08 -2.93
C ASP A 227 -6.59 4.90 -3.83
N GLN A 228 -7.09 3.68 -3.57
CA GLN A 228 -6.71 2.48 -4.31
C GLN A 228 -7.92 1.79 -4.95
N THR A 229 -8.94 1.44 -4.15
CA THR A 229 -10.05 0.62 -4.63
C THR A 229 -10.87 1.35 -5.70
N ILE A 230 -11.27 2.61 -5.46
CA ILE A 230 -12.06 3.39 -6.42
C ILE A 230 -11.30 3.61 -7.74
N PRO A 231 -10.05 4.12 -7.76
CA PRO A 231 -9.29 4.30 -9.00
C PRO A 231 -9.08 2.99 -9.76
N PHE A 232 -8.81 1.88 -9.05
CA PHE A 232 -8.63 0.57 -9.69
C PHE A 232 -9.90 0.08 -10.39
N PHE A 233 -11.06 0.17 -9.74
CA PHE A 233 -12.33 -0.19 -10.38
C PHE A 233 -12.70 0.77 -11.51
N ALA A 234 -12.44 2.06 -11.35
CA ALA A 234 -12.66 3.04 -12.42
C ALA A 234 -11.81 2.72 -13.65
N ASP A 235 -10.52 2.44 -13.48
CA ASP A 235 -9.62 2.04 -14.57
C ASP A 235 -10.06 0.72 -15.22
N THR A 236 -10.48 -0.26 -14.42
CA THR A 236 -10.99 -1.54 -14.93
C THR A 236 -12.26 -1.35 -15.76
N ILE A 237 -13.22 -0.55 -15.29
CA ILE A 237 -14.48 -0.28 -16.00
C ILE A 237 -14.21 0.52 -17.28
N LEU A 238 -13.37 1.55 -17.24
CA LEU A 238 -13.02 2.36 -18.41
C LEU A 238 -12.22 1.55 -19.45
N SER A 239 -11.30 0.71 -18.99
CA SER A 239 -10.54 -0.18 -19.87
C SER A 239 -11.45 -1.21 -20.53
N ALA A 240 -12.42 -1.78 -19.80
CA ALA A 240 -13.32 -2.80 -20.34
C ALA A 240 -14.40 -2.22 -21.26
N SER A 241 -14.94 -1.03 -20.95
CA SER A 241 -16.04 -0.42 -21.71
C SER A 241 -15.58 0.42 -22.89
N MET A 242 -14.47 1.16 -22.75
CA MET A 242 -14.02 2.15 -23.73
C MET A 242 -12.63 1.86 -24.31
N ASN A 243 -11.96 0.77 -23.89
CA ASN A 243 -10.53 0.52 -24.19
C ASN A 243 -9.61 1.71 -23.79
N VAL A 244 -10.02 2.47 -22.78
CA VAL A 244 -9.29 3.62 -22.24
C VAL A 244 -8.59 3.20 -20.95
N TYR A 245 -7.26 3.21 -20.96
CA TYR A 245 -6.45 2.99 -19.76
C TYR A 245 -6.18 4.32 -19.08
N LEU A 246 -6.71 4.51 -17.87
CA LEU A 246 -6.59 5.75 -17.10
C LEU A 246 -5.12 6.12 -16.86
N GLY A 247 -4.24 5.12 -16.71
CA GLY A 247 -2.80 5.31 -16.55
C GLY A 247 -2.09 5.95 -17.74
N ASN A 248 -2.70 5.93 -18.94
CA ASN A 248 -2.16 6.63 -20.10
C ASN A 248 -2.48 8.14 -20.07
N TYR A 249 -3.49 8.55 -19.30
CA TYR A 249 -3.99 9.93 -19.24
C TYR A 249 -3.61 10.65 -17.93
N LEU A 250 -3.72 9.96 -16.80
CA LEU A 250 -3.43 10.48 -15.46
C LEU A 250 -2.02 10.12 -14.95
N GLY A 251 -1.15 9.63 -15.83
CA GLY A 251 0.22 9.26 -15.49
C GLY A 251 0.30 8.17 -14.41
N PRO A 252 1.28 8.24 -13.48
CA PRO A 252 1.47 7.26 -12.41
C PRO A 252 0.47 7.42 -11.26
N TYR A 253 -0.83 7.58 -11.55
CA TYR A 253 -1.89 7.77 -10.53
C TYR A 253 -1.89 6.69 -9.46
N GLY A 254 -1.57 5.44 -9.81
CA GLY A 254 -1.47 4.34 -8.85
C GLY A 254 -0.36 4.55 -7.80
N VAL A 255 0.75 5.17 -8.18
CA VAL A 255 1.86 5.50 -7.27
C VAL A 255 1.48 6.70 -6.39
N ILE A 256 0.78 7.69 -6.94
CA ILE A 256 0.26 8.83 -6.18
C ILE A 256 -0.76 8.35 -5.12
N GLY A 257 -1.71 7.51 -5.53
CA GLY A 257 -2.69 6.92 -4.62
C GLY A 257 -2.05 6.07 -3.53
N ALA A 258 -1.07 5.22 -3.88
CA ALA A 258 -0.29 4.48 -2.90
C ALA A 258 0.48 5.42 -1.94
N ALA A 259 1.08 6.49 -2.47
CA ALA A 259 1.81 7.47 -1.67
C ALA A 259 0.94 8.23 -0.69
N THR A 260 -0.25 8.61 -1.14
CA THR A 260 -1.26 9.28 -0.33
C THR A 260 -1.75 8.34 0.77
N ASP A 261 -2.06 7.09 0.42
CA ASP A 261 -2.54 6.06 1.35
C ASP A 261 -1.53 5.82 2.49
N TYR A 262 -0.28 5.46 2.18
CA TYR A 262 0.70 5.18 3.24
C TYR A 262 1.05 6.44 4.06
N THR A 263 0.96 7.63 3.48
CA THR A 263 1.26 8.89 4.17
C THR A 263 0.17 9.25 5.16
N ILE A 264 -1.09 9.24 4.72
CA ILE A 264 -2.24 9.52 5.60
C ILE A 264 -2.29 8.50 6.73
N GLN A 265 -2.16 7.20 6.43
CA GLN A 265 -2.12 6.16 7.46
C GLN A 265 -1.01 6.42 8.50
N THR A 266 0.16 6.87 8.05
CA THR A 266 1.30 7.17 8.94
C THR A 266 1.04 8.42 9.80
N ILE A 267 0.45 9.47 9.22
CA ILE A 267 0.04 10.68 9.95
C ILE A 267 -1.00 10.33 11.03
N VAL A 268 -2.06 9.60 10.67
CA VAL A 268 -3.11 9.22 11.63
C VAL A 268 -2.51 8.37 12.75
N TYR A 269 -1.63 7.42 12.43
CA TYR A 269 -0.98 6.59 13.45
C TYR A 269 -0.09 7.42 14.38
N TYR A 270 0.68 8.37 13.83
CA TYR A 270 1.51 9.29 14.62
C TYR A 270 0.66 10.14 15.58
N MET A 271 -0.48 10.65 15.12
CA MET A 271 -1.41 11.43 15.95
C MET A 271 -1.95 10.59 17.12
N ILE A 272 -2.33 9.33 16.87
CA ILE A 272 -2.82 8.43 17.92
C ILE A 272 -1.73 8.16 18.97
N ILE A 273 -0.50 7.88 18.55
CA ILE A 273 0.63 7.68 19.49
C ILE A 273 0.90 8.94 20.30
N ARG A 274 0.88 10.12 19.66
CA ARG A 274 1.13 11.40 20.34
C ARG A 274 0.09 11.67 21.42
N ASN A 275 -1.17 11.37 21.15
CA ASN A 275 -2.27 11.59 22.11
C ASN A 275 -2.20 10.64 23.31
N HIS A 276 -1.72 9.41 23.13
CA HIS A 276 -1.55 8.47 24.24
C HIS A 276 -0.54 8.93 25.30
N LYS A 277 0.58 9.54 24.90
CA LYS A 277 1.58 10.04 25.85
C LYS A 277 1.03 11.15 26.75
N ARG A 278 0.17 12.02 26.23
CA ARG A 278 -0.43 13.12 27.00
C ARG A 278 -1.32 12.60 28.13
N LEU A 279 -2.08 11.53 27.90
CA LEU A 279 -2.98 10.96 28.89
C LEU A 279 -2.24 10.27 30.04
N THR A 280 -1.13 9.57 29.76
CA THR A 280 -0.33 8.91 30.80
C THR A 280 0.35 9.90 31.73
N THR A 281 0.82 11.04 31.23
CA THR A 281 1.50 12.06 32.06
C THR A 281 0.53 12.78 32.99
N VAL A 282 -0.72 13.01 32.57
CA VAL A 282 -1.74 13.64 33.41
C VAL A 282 -2.17 12.73 34.56
N SER A 283 -2.34 11.42 34.30
CA SER A 283 -2.74 10.46 35.33
C SER A 283 -1.70 10.22 36.43
N THR A 284 -0.42 10.54 36.18
CA THR A 284 0.65 10.42 37.19
C THR A 284 0.87 11.69 37.98
N ALA A 285 0.23 12.80 37.58
CA ALA A 285 0.33 14.10 38.25
C ALA A 285 -0.84 14.39 39.20
N THR A 286 -1.81 13.46 39.29
CA THR A 286 -2.96 13.46 40.21
C THR A 286 -2.79 12.35 41.24
#